data_AF-A0AAQ3WED0-F1
#
_entry.id   AF-A0AAQ3WED0-F1
#
_cell.length_a   1.000
_cell.length_b   1.000
_cell.length_c   1.000
_cell.angle_alpha   90.00
_cell.angle_beta   90.00
_cell.angle_gamma   90.00
#
_symmetry.space_group_name_H-M   'P 1'
#
loop_
_entity.id
_entity.type
_entity.pdbx_description
1 polymer ?
#
loop_
_entity_poly.entity_id
_entity_poly.type
_entity_poly.pdbx_seq_one_letter_code
_entity_poly.pdbx_strand_id
1 'polypeptide(L)'
;MDRNINDAITLRAGGRIEESNQFLLELLKNKIGDLYLNYQAAWSFDLLERESEAVYYYEKSIKNGLEGADLEGAYIGLGSTYRT
;
A
#
# COMPACT_ATOMS: atom_id res chain seq x y z
N MET A 1 -1.71 -3.21 -22.36
CA MET A 1 -1.36 -4.01 -21.16
C MET A 1 -2.12 -3.39 -20.01
N ASP A 2 -3.18 -4.06 -19.56
CA ASP A 2 -3.90 -3.63 -18.37
C ASP A 2 -2.95 -3.76 -17.19
N ARG A 3 -2.50 -2.62 -16.64
CA ARG A 3 -1.65 -2.62 -15.46
C ARG A 3 -2.46 -3.20 -14.30
N ASN A 4 -2.06 -4.35 -13.78
CA ASN A 4 -2.78 -5.04 -12.72
C ASN A 4 -2.00 -4.92 -11.41
N ILE A 5 -2.70 -4.80 -10.28
CA ILE A 5 -2.09 -4.78 -8.96
C ILE A 5 -1.22 -6.01 -8.69
N ASN A 6 -1.55 -7.16 -9.31
CA ASN A 6 -0.75 -8.38 -9.23
C ASN A 6 0.69 -8.20 -9.74
N ASP A 7 0.92 -7.30 -10.70
CA ASP A 7 2.27 -6.99 -11.19
C ASP A 7 3.09 -6.31 -10.09
N ALA A 8 2.51 -5.35 -9.37
CA ALA A 8 3.16 -4.71 -8.22
C ALA A 8 3.44 -5.72 -7.09
N ILE A 9 2.47 -6.57 -6.75
CA ILE A 9 2.66 -7.60 -5.73
C ILE A 9 3.81 -8.55 -6.12
N THR A 10 3.90 -8.92 -7.39
CA THR A 10 4.99 -9.77 -7.91
C THR A 10 6.34 -9.07 -7.82
N LEU A 11 6.41 -7.78 -8.20
CA LEU A 11 7.63 -6.97 -8.05
C LEU A 11 8.10 -6.92 -6.60
N ARG A 12 7.18 -6.64 -5.66
CA ARG A 12 7.48 -6.60 -4.23
C ARG A 12 7.97 -7.94 -3.71
N ALA A 13 7.29 -9.03 -4.06
CA ALA A 13 7.68 -10.39 -3.68
C ALA A 13 9.07 -10.77 -4.24
N GLY A 14 9.46 -10.22 -5.39
CA GLY A 14 10.79 -10.37 -5.97
C GLY A 14 11.85 -9.42 -5.41
N GLY A 15 11.56 -8.65 -4.35
CA GLY A 15 12.49 -7.70 -3.73
C GLY A 15 12.63 -6.37 -4.47
N ARG A 16 11.87 -6.14 -5.55
CA ARG A 16 11.86 -4.88 -6.32
C ARG A 16 10.84 -3.91 -5.73
N ILE A 17 11.06 -3.52 -4.47
CA ILE A 17 10.06 -2.82 -3.65
C ILE A 17 9.80 -1.41 -4.19
N GLU A 18 10.83 -0.67 -4.60
CA GLU A 18 10.70 0.67 -5.18
C GLU A 18 9.87 0.66 -6.46
N GLU A 19 10.09 -0.34 -7.32
CA GLU A 19 9.35 -0.49 -8.57
C GLU A 19 7.90 -0.89 -8.34
N SER A 20 7.65 -1.80 -7.38
CA SER A 20 6.30 -2.07 -6.90
C SER A 20 5.62 -0.79 -6.44
N ASN A 21 6.29 0.02 -5.63
CA ASN A 21 5.73 1.24 -5.08
C ASN A 21 5.39 2.25 -6.19
N GLN A 22 6.32 2.51 -7.12
CA GLN A 22 6.06 3.36 -8.27
C GLN A 22 4.87 2.85 -9.10
N PHE A 23 4.78 1.55 -9.33
CA PHE A 23 3.68 0.97 -10.08
C PHE A 23 2.33 1.16 -9.36
N LEU A 24 2.27 0.98 -8.04
CA LEU A 24 1.08 1.21 -7.23
C LEU A 24 0.63 2.68 -7.28
N LEU A 25 1.57 3.62 -7.19
CA LEU A 25 1.28 5.05 -7.32
C LEU A 25 0.74 5.40 -8.71
N GLU A 26 1.27 4.80 -9.77
CA GLU A 26 0.73 4.97 -11.13
C GLU A 26 -0.70 4.41 -11.27
N LEU A 27 -1.01 3.28 -10.63
CA LEU A 27 -2.37 2.75 -10.59
C LEU A 27 -3.33 3.69 -9.86
N LEU A 28 -2.89 4.25 -8.72
CA LEU A 28 -3.68 5.19 -7.92
C LEU A 28 -4.03 6.48 -8.66
N LYS A 29 -3.23 6.92 -9.64
CA LYS A 29 -3.57 8.06 -10.50
C LYS A 29 -4.87 7.84 -11.28
N ASN A 30 -5.16 6.60 -11.67
CA ASN A 30 -6.34 6.23 -12.45
C ASN A 30 -7.50 5.72 -11.59
N LYS A 31 -7.21 5.27 -10.36
CA LYS A 31 -8.18 4.73 -9.40
C LYS A 31 -8.06 5.45 -8.05
N ILE A 32 -8.30 6.75 -8.09
CA ILE A 32 -8.18 7.60 -6.90
C ILE A 32 -9.15 7.11 -5.84
N GLY A 33 -8.63 6.81 -4.64
CA GLY A 33 -9.43 6.39 -3.49
C GLY A 33 -9.71 4.89 -3.39
N ASP A 34 -9.19 4.08 -4.32
CA ASP A 34 -9.27 2.62 -4.23
C ASP A 34 -8.60 2.13 -2.93
N LEU A 35 -9.41 1.63 -2.00
CA LEU A 35 -9.03 1.22 -0.66
C LEU A 35 -7.92 0.18 -0.65
N TYR A 36 -7.98 -0.80 -1.55
CA TYR A 36 -7.00 -1.88 -1.61
C TYR A 36 -5.68 -1.40 -2.20
N LEU A 37 -5.71 -0.55 -3.23
CA LEU A 37 -4.50 0.07 -3.78
C LEU A 37 -3.81 1.00 -2.76
N ASN A 38 -4.57 1.76 -1.97
CA ASN A 38 -3.97 2.56 -0.89
C ASN A 38 -3.31 1.65 0.15
N TYR A 39 -3.96 0.56 0.56
CA TYR A 39 -3.36 -0.42 1.48
C TYR A 39 -2.06 -1.03 0.93
N GLN A 40 -2.06 -1.48 -0.33
CA GLN A 40 -0.87 -2.06 -0.95
C GLN A 40 0.27 -1.04 -1.10
N ALA A 41 -0.04 0.22 -1.42
CA ALA A 41 0.94 1.30 -1.46
C ALA A 41 1.55 1.55 -0.06
N ALA A 42 0.71 1.59 0.98
CA ALA A 42 1.16 1.76 2.36
C ALA A 42 2.19 0.70 2.75
N TRP A 43 1.89 -0.57 2.48
CA TRP A 43 2.81 -1.68 2.76
C TRP A 43 4.12 -1.55 1.97
N SER A 44 4.07 -1.11 0.72
CA SER A 44 5.28 -0.84 -0.05
C SER A 44 6.12 0.29 0.54
N PHE A 45 5.52 1.37 1.05
CA PHE A 45 6.26 2.43 1.74
C PHE A 45 6.85 1.97 3.07
N ASP A 46 6.12 1.15 3.82
CA ASP A 46 6.55 0.59 5.11
C ASP A 46 7.81 -0.27 4.94
N LEU A 47 7.84 -1.13 3.91
CA LEU A 47 9.04 -1.91 3.56
C LEU A 47 10.22 -1.07 3.06
N LEU A 48 9.96 0.17 2.61
CA LEU A 48 10.98 1.13 2.20
C LEU A 48 11.43 2.05 3.35
N GLU A 49 10.95 1.80 4.57
CA GLU A 49 11.20 2.64 5.75
C GLU A 49 10.76 4.10 5.54
N ARG A 50 9.72 4.30 4.72
CA ARG A 50 9.12 5.61 4.40
C ARG A 50 7.81 5.77 5.16
N GLU A 51 7.97 5.92 6.47
CA GLU A 51 6.90 5.80 7.45
C GLU A 51 5.81 6.87 7.29
N SER A 52 6.20 8.11 7.01
CA SER A 52 5.23 9.21 6.84
C SER A 52 4.26 8.93 5.69
N GLU A 53 4.78 8.41 4.58
CA GLU A 53 3.97 8.00 3.44
C GLU A 53 3.16 6.75 3.74
N ALA A 54 3.74 5.76 4.42
CA ALA A 54 3.03 4.56 4.83
C ALA A 54 1.80 4.90 5.69
N VAL A 55 1.96 5.76 6.71
CA VAL A 55 0.87 6.26 7.56
C VAL A 55 -0.25 6.87 6.72
N TYR A 56 0.09 7.81 5.81
CA TYR A 56 -0.89 8.47 4.96
C TYR A 56 -1.76 7.47 4.19
N TYR A 57 -1.13 6.46 3.59
CA TYR A 57 -1.84 5.48 2.77
C TYR A 57 -2.62 4.45 3.62
N TYR A 58 -2.10 4.01 4.77
CA TYR A 58 -2.83 3.16 5.70
C TYR A 58 -4.09 3.87 6.20
N GLU A 59 -3.96 5.07 6.76
CA GLU A 59 -5.10 5.85 7.27
C GLU A 59 -6.15 6.07 6.20
N LYS A 60 -5.73 6.39 4.97
CA LYS A 60 -6.64 6.61 3.84
C LYS A 60 -7.39 5.34 3.45
N SER A 61 -6.71 4.19 3.41
CA SER A 61 -7.37 2.90 3.13
C SER A 61 -8.40 2.55 4.21
N ILE A 62 -8.03 2.71 5.49
CA ILE A 62 -8.89 2.44 6.65
C ILE A 62 -10.11 3.37 6.64
N LYS A 63 -9.90 4.68 6.47
CA LYS A 63 -10.96 5.69 6.45
C LYS A 63 -11.95 5.49 5.31
N ASN A 64 -11.50 4.94 4.18
CA ASN A 64 -12.33 4.65 3.01
C ASN A 64 -13.10 3.31 3.12
N GLY A 65 -13.02 2.62 4.26
CA GLY A 65 -13.77 1.39 4.50
C GLY A 65 -13.08 0.14 3.95
N LEU A 66 -11.76 0.03 4.11
CA LEU A 66 -11.10 -1.27 4.00
C LEU A 66 -11.72 -2.24 5.03
N GLU A 67 -11.92 -3.49 4.65
CA GLU A 67 -12.62 -4.48 5.49
C GLU A 67 -11.88 -5.82 5.55
N GLY A 68 -12.29 -6.67 6.49
CA GLY A 68 -11.78 -8.04 6.62
C GLY A 68 -10.27 -8.12 6.90
N ALA A 69 -9.62 -9.14 6.32
CA ALA A 69 -8.21 -9.41 6.56
C ALA A 69 -7.27 -8.27 6.13
N ASP A 70 -7.65 -7.51 5.10
CA ASP A 70 -6.85 -6.37 4.65
C ASP A 70 -6.92 -5.22 5.67
N LEU A 71 -8.07 -5.01 6.32
CA LEU A 71 -8.21 -4.02 7.41
C LEU A 71 -7.35 -4.40 8.62
N GLU A 72 -7.39 -5.68 9.01
CA GLU A 72 -6.54 -6.20 10.09
C GLU A 72 -5.06 -5.99 9.76
N GLY A 73 -4.65 -6.33 8.53
CA GLY A 73 -3.29 -6.10 8.04
C GLY A 73 -2.90 -4.62 8.04
N ALA A 74 -3.80 -3.73 7.63
CA ALA A 74 -3.57 -2.28 7.64
C ALA A 74 -3.35 -1.74 9.06
N TYR A 75 -4.12 -2.18 10.05
CA TYR A 75 -3.91 -1.76 11.44
C TYR A 75 -2.61 -2.29 12.04
N ILE A 76 -2.21 -3.53 11.70
CA ILE A 76 -0.93 -4.09 12.13
C ILE A 76 0.25 -3.32 11.54
N GLY A 77 0.18 -3.01 10.24
CA GLY A 77 1.17 -2.18 9.55
C GLY A 77 1.26 -0.80 10.17
N LEU A 78 0.14 -0.07 10.23
CA LEU A 78 0.06 1.27 10.81
C LEU A 78 0.57 1.32 12.26
N GLY A 79 0.17 0.36 13.10
CA GLY A 79 0.63 0.26 14.47
C GLY A 79 2.12 -0.04 14.59
N SER A 80 2.73 -0.67 13.60
CA SER A 80 4.19 -0.85 13.55
C SER A 80 4.90 0.43 13.17
N THR A 81 4.39 1.14 12.16
CA THR A 81 4.92 2.43 11.70
C THR A 81 4.86 3.52 12.77
N TYR A 82 3.92 3.48 13.72
CA TYR A 82 3.86 4.47 14.83
C TYR A 82 4.79 4.18 16.01
N ARG A 83 5.42 2.99 16.06
CA ARG A 83 6.31 2.62 17.18
C ARG A 83 7.76 3.03 16.95
N THR A 84 8.10 3.43 15.74
CA THR A 84 9.43 3.82 15.26
C THR A 84 9.57 5.33 15.25
#